data_AF-A0A973ZZN1-F1
#
_entry.id   AF-A0A973ZZN1-F1
#
_cell.length_a   1.000
_cell.length_b   1.000
_cell.length_c   1.000
_cell.angle_alpha   90.00
_cell.angle_beta   90.00
_cell.angle_gamma   90.00
#
_symmetry.space_group_name_H-M   'P 1'
#
loop_
_entity.id
_entity.type
_entity.pdbx_description
1 polymer ?
#
loop_
_entity_poly.entity_id
_entity_poly.type
_entity_poly.pdbx_seq_one_letter_code
_entity_poly.pdbx_strand_id
1 'polypeptide(L)'
;MPHFYETDGAVIYRQSFATIRTEADLGRFTSDEEPVVVRMIHAAGMVGLEAHVRFTPSMAARARAALQNGSTILCDARMVSEGITRARLPAGNAVICTLGDPAVPALAQSMRNTRSAAALELWRPHLAGAIVAIGNAPTALFHLLNMLEDPDCPRPAAIIGCPVGFVGAAESKAALMAAPPAPALTVEGRLGGSAITVAAVNALASRSE
;
A
#
# COMPACT_ATOMS: atom_id res chain seq x y z
N MET A 1 29.94 -5.02 29.90
CA MET A 1 28.96 -4.02 30.37
C MET A 1 27.64 -4.29 29.66
N PRO A 2 26.49 -4.29 30.36
CA PRO A 2 25.19 -4.41 29.70
C PRO A 2 24.87 -3.15 28.88
N HIS A 3 24.10 -3.32 27.80
CA HIS A 3 23.55 -2.21 27.02
C HIS A 3 22.27 -1.68 27.68
N PHE A 4 22.05 -0.37 27.64
CA PHE A 4 20.83 0.30 28.14
C PHE A 4 20.04 0.88 26.96
N TYR A 5 18.73 0.66 26.95
CA TYR A 5 17.83 1.10 25.87
C TYR A 5 16.39 1.26 26.40
N GLU A 6 15.56 2.02 25.69
CA GLU A 6 14.13 2.17 26.00
C GLU A 6 13.38 0.86 25.73
N THR A 7 12.48 0.47 26.64
CA THR A 7 11.75 -0.81 26.60
C THR A 7 10.23 -0.64 26.52
N ASP A 8 9.70 0.56 26.73
CA ASP A 8 8.28 0.86 26.54
C ASP A 8 7.98 1.15 25.06
N GLY A 9 7.33 0.19 24.38
CA GLY A 9 6.95 0.31 22.98
C GLY A 9 6.04 1.50 22.68
N ALA A 10 5.15 1.89 23.60
CA ALA A 10 4.27 3.05 23.40
C ALA A 10 5.05 4.36 23.51
N VAL A 11 6.04 4.44 24.41
CA VAL A 11 6.98 5.57 24.46
C VAL A 11 7.78 5.68 23.17
N ILE A 12 8.32 4.56 22.67
CA ILE A 12 9.10 4.50 21.42
C ILE A 12 8.27 5.02 20.24
N TYR A 13 7.02 4.58 20.08
CA TYR A 13 6.14 5.06 19.02
C TYR A 13 5.89 6.57 19.11
N ARG A 14 5.54 7.08 20.30
CA ARG A 14 5.30 8.52 20.50
C ARG A 14 6.54 9.35 20.18
N GLN A 15 7.71 8.94 20.67
CA GLN A 15 8.97 9.64 20.40
C GLN A 15 9.31 9.60 18.90
N SER A 16 9.20 8.45 18.26
CA SER A 16 9.49 8.30 16.83
C SER A 16 8.63 9.23 15.97
N PHE A 17 7.32 9.28 16.19
CA PHE A 17 6.43 10.15 15.42
C PHE A 17 6.66 11.63 15.72
N ALA A 18 6.98 12.00 16.97
CA ALA A 18 7.35 13.37 17.31
C ALA A 18 8.64 13.82 16.59
N THR A 19 9.66 12.96 16.54
CA THR A 19 10.90 13.21 15.79
C THR A 19 10.61 13.39 14.30
N ILE A 20 9.84 12.48 13.69
CA ILE A 20 9.50 12.58 12.26
C ILE A 20 8.79 13.89 11.94
N ARG A 21 7.80 14.30 12.73
CA ARG A 21 7.08 15.56 12.54
C ARG A 21 7.95 16.81 12.73
N THR A 22 9.03 16.69 13.49
CA THR A 22 10.00 17.78 13.68
C THR A 22 10.93 17.93 12.48
N GLU A 23 11.24 16.82 11.78
CA GLU A 23 12.27 16.79 10.75
C GLU A 23 11.73 16.77 9.31
N ALA A 24 10.53 16.22 9.08
CA ALA A 24 9.97 16.03 7.73
C ALA A 24 9.18 17.25 7.22
N ASP A 25 9.22 17.49 5.91
CA ASP A 25 8.41 18.54 5.26
C ASP A 25 7.00 18.03 4.92
N LEU A 26 6.08 18.21 5.86
CA LEU A 26 4.72 17.67 5.78
C LEU A 26 3.66 18.71 5.38
N GLY A 27 4.05 19.98 5.18
CA GLY A 27 3.11 21.11 5.06
C GLY A 27 2.13 21.03 3.88
N ARG A 28 2.45 20.23 2.87
CA ARG A 28 1.60 20.02 1.68
C ARG A 28 0.52 18.94 1.84
N PHE A 29 0.60 18.10 2.86
CA PHE A 29 -0.34 16.99 3.05
C PHE A 29 -1.55 17.46 3.87
N THR A 30 -2.72 16.96 3.51
CA THR A 30 -3.95 17.18 4.29
C THR A 30 -3.89 16.45 5.64
N SER A 31 -4.80 16.79 6.56
CA SER A 31 -4.91 16.13 7.86
C SER A 31 -5.25 14.63 7.78
N ASP A 32 -5.80 14.15 6.66
CA ASP A 32 -6.01 12.73 6.42
C ASP A 32 -4.80 12.02 5.78
N GLU A 33 -3.93 12.77 5.11
CA GLU A 33 -2.74 12.25 4.42
C GLU A 33 -1.49 12.27 5.31
N GLU A 34 -1.31 13.32 6.11
CA GLU A 34 -0.11 13.49 6.97
C GLU A 34 0.16 12.27 7.88
N PRO A 35 -0.83 11.69 8.59
CA PRO A 35 -0.59 10.53 9.44
C PRO A 35 -0.16 9.29 8.65
N VAL A 36 -0.59 9.20 7.38
CA VAL A 36 -0.18 8.12 6.47
C VAL A 36 1.29 8.29 6.10
N VAL A 37 1.70 9.51 5.75
CA VAL A 37 3.10 9.83 5.39
C VAL A 37 4.04 9.66 6.58
N VAL A 38 3.66 10.12 7.78
CA VAL A 38 4.45 9.91 9.01
C VAL A 38 4.68 8.43 9.27
N ARG A 39 3.64 7.60 9.16
CA ARG A 39 3.79 6.15 9.37
C ARG A 39 4.65 5.49 8.29
N MET A 40 4.58 5.96 7.05
CA MET A 40 5.44 5.51 5.95
C MET A 40 6.92 5.86 6.21
N ILE A 41 7.21 7.09 6.66
CA ILE A 41 8.56 7.53 7.04
C ILE A 41 9.09 6.66 8.19
N HIS A 42 8.27 6.43 9.22
CA HIS A 42 8.62 5.59 10.36
C HIS A 42 9.02 4.18 9.91
N ALA A 43 8.23 3.56 9.04
CA ALA A 43 8.51 2.22 8.53
C ALA A 43 9.75 2.16 7.64
N ALA A 44 10.10 3.25 6.97
CA ALA A 44 11.29 3.36 6.14
C ALA A 44 12.55 3.76 6.93
N GLY A 45 12.40 4.39 8.09
CA GLY A 45 13.49 5.04 8.81
C GLY A 45 14.13 6.17 7.99
N MET A 46 13.35 6.89 7.19
CA MET A 46 13.87 7.81 6.16
C MET A 46 13.04 9.09 6.07
N VAL A 47 13.44 10.13 6.81
CA VAL A 47 13.01 11.51 6.52
C VAL A 47 13.52 11.91 5.13
N GLY A 48 12.67 12.58 4.36
CA GLY A 48 12.85 12.85 2.93
C GLY A 48 12.01 11.94 2.03
N LEU A 49 11.48 10.81 2.54
CA LEU A 49 10.55 9.96 1.79
C LEU A 49 9.31 10.75 1.34
N GLU A 50 8.84 11.68 2.18
CA GLU A 50 7.68 12.53 1.93
C GLU A 50 7.78 13.31 0.63
N ALA A 51 8.98 13.68 0.17
CA ALA A 51 9.19 14.36 -1.11
C ALA A 51 8.68 13.54 -2.30
N HIS A 52 8.68 12.20 -2.17
CA HIS A 52 8.26 11.25 -3.20
C HIS A 52 6.81 10.78 -3.07
N VAL A 53 6.16 11.01 -1.93
CA VAL A 53 4.78 10.57 -1.74
C VAL A 53 3.82 11.42 -2.57
N ARG A 54 2.87 10.76 -3.24
CA ARG A 54 1.77 11.40 -3.95
C ARG A 54 0.46 10.73 -3.61
N PHE A 55 -0.59 11.54 -3.55
CA PHE A 55 -1.98 11.11 -3.45
C PHE A 55 -2.77 11.71 -4.60
N THR A 56 -3.73 10.98 -5.14
CA THR A 56 -4.83 11.59 -5.89
C THR A 56 -5.80 12.26 -4.92
N PRO A 57 -6.60 13.24 -5.35
CA PRO A 57 -7.59 13.88 -4.50
C PRO A 57 -8.49 12.88 -3.75
N SER A 58 -8.71 13.14 -2.46
CA SER A 58 -9.55 12.34 -1.56
C SER A 58 -9.13 10.88 -1.34
N MET A 59 -7.93 10.46 -1.77
CA MET A 59 -7.51 9.05 -1.63
C MET A 59 -7.55 8.57 -0.18
N ALA A 60 -6.94 9.30 0.75
CA ALA A 60 -6.87 8.88 2.15
C ALA A 60 -8.26 8.76 2.79
N ALA A 61 -9.13 9.75 2.55
CA ALA A 61 -10.51 9.75 3.05
C ALA A 61 -11.33 8.58 2.47
N ARG A 62 -11.27 8.34 1.15
CA ARG A 62 -12.02 7.24 0.50
C ARG A 62 -11.52 5.87 0.92
N ALA A 63 -10.20 5.68 1.01
CA ALA A 63 -9.61 4.42 1.46
C ALA A 63 -9.99 4.11 2.91
N ARG A 64 -9.96 5.10 3.80
CA ARG A 64 -10.40 4.95 5.20
C ARG A 64 -11.88 4.58 5.30
N ALA A 65 -12.75 5.27 4.56
CA ALA A 65 -14.18 4.97 4.55
C ALA A 65 -14.47 3.54 4.06
N ALA A 66 -13.78 3.10 3.01
CA ALA A 66 -13.89 1.74 2.49
C ALA A 66 -13.47 0.69 3.55
N LEU A 67 -12.35 0.90 4.24
CA LEU A 67 -11.92 0.02 5.34
C LEU A 67 -12.92 0.00 6.49
N GLN A 68 -13.52 1.13 6.84
CA GLN A 68 -14.57 1.21 7.86
C GLN A 68 -15.84 0.45 7.45
N ASN A 69 -16.11 0.37 6.15
CA ASN A 69 -17.23 -0.39 5.58
C ASN A 69 -16.91 -1.88 5.31
N GLY A 70 -15.75 -2.38 5.77
CA GLY A 70 -15.41 -3.80 5.66
C GLY A 70 -14.75 -4.21 4.33
N SER A 71 -14.25 -3.27 3.53
CA SER A 71 -13.57 -3.58 2.27
C SER A 71 -12.41 -4.57 2.45
N THR A 72 -12.31 -5.53 1.53
CA THR A 72 -11.18 -6.46 1.46
C THR A 72 -9.89 -5.73 1.08
N ILE A 73 -8.77 -6.14 1.66
CA ILE A 73 -7.43 -5.68 1.33
C ILE A 73 -6.74 -6.74 0.48
N LEU A 74 -6.38 -6.39 -0.76
CA LEU A 74 -5.74 -7.27 -1.74
C LEU A 74 -4.25 -6.95 -1.82
N CYS A 75 -3.41 -7.93 -1.50
CA CYS A 75 -1.97 -7.76 -1.36
C CYS A 75 -1.20 -8.55 -2.42
N ASP A 76 -0.26 -7.89 -3.10
CA ASP A 76 0.57 -8.53 -4.13
C ASP A 76 1.59 -9.54 -3.57
N ALA A 77 2.02 -9.34 -2.32
CA ALA A 77 3.03 -10.15 -1.66
C ALA A 77 2.66 -10.49 -0.21
N ARG A 78 3.13 -11.66 0.26
CA ARG A 78 2.92 -12.13 1.64
C ARG A 78 3.47 -11.15 2.68
N MET A 79 4.61 -10.52 2.42
CA MET A 79 5.15 -9.50 3.33
C MET A 79 4.17 -8.35 3.59
N VAL A 80 3.36 -7.98 2.58
CA VAL A 80 2.32 -6.97 2.76
C VAL A 80 1.16 -7.54 3.58
N SER A 81 0.64 -8.72 3.20
CA SER A 81 -0.52 -9.30 3.90
C SER A 81 -0.25 -9.65 5.37
N GLU A 82 0.96 -10.12 5.68
CA GLU A 82 1.35 -10.48 7.05
C GLU A 82 1.76 -9.26 7.89
N GLY A 83 2.21 -8.17 7.25
CA GLY A 83 2.58 -6.93 7.96
C GLY A 83 1.38 -6.09 8.43
N ILE A 84 0.21 -6.26 7.81
CA ILE A 84 -1.00 -5.54 8.20
C ILE A 84 -1.42 -5.93 9.62
N THR A 85 -1.47 -4.95 10.52
CA THR A 85 -1.78 -5.17 11.93
C THR A 85 -3.27 -5.42 12.11
N ARG A 86 -3.64 -6.68 12.36
CA ARG A 86 -5.05 -7.12 12.45
C ARG A 86 -5.87 -6.34 13.48
N ALA A 87 -5.29 -6.02 14.62
CA ALA A 87 -5.94 -5.24 15.68
C ALA A 87 -6.29 -3.80 15.28
N ARG A 88 -5.72 -3.28 14.19
CA ARG A 88 -6.03 -1.93 13.67
C ARG A 88 -7.15 -1.92 12.64
N LEU A 89 -7.61 -3.09 12.17
CA LEU A 89 -8.65 -3.18 11.14
C LEU A 89 -10.02 -2.88 11.75
N PRO A 90 -10.77 -1.90 11.21
CA PRO A 90 -11.96 -1.38 11.89
C PRO A 90 -13.22 -2.25 11.77
N ALA A 91 -13.26 -3.19 10.81
CA ALA A 91 -14.48 -3.94 10.49
C ALA A 91 -14.19 -5.42 10.13
N GLY A 92 -13.17 -6.03 10.74
CA GLY A 92 -12.81 -7.42 10.45
C GLY A 92 -12.38 -7.65 8.98
N ASN A 93 -11.86 -6.60 8.33
CA ASN A 93 -11.49 -6.59 6.92
C ASN A 93 -10.65 -7.82 6.53
N ALA A 94 -11.06 -8.53 5.48
CA ALA A 94 -10.26 -9.62 4.93
C ALA A 94 -8.94 -9.06 4.36
N VAL A 95 -7.85 -9.80 4.52
CA VAL A 95 -6.56 -9.49 3.88
C VAL A 95 -6.13 -10.72 3.10
N ILE A 96 -6.07 -10.56 1.78
CA ILE A 96 -5.90 -11.67 0.85
C ILE A 96 -4.61 -11.45 0.05
N CYS A 97 -3.79 -12.51 -0.04
CA CYS A 97 -2.67 -12.58 -0.95
C CYS A 97 -2.75 -13.91 -1.71
N THR A 98 -3.03 -13.84 -3.01
CA THR A 98 -3.20 -15.00 -3.89
C THR A 98 -1.88 -15.49 -4.49
N LEU A 99 -0.75 -14.83 -4.23
CA LEU A 99 0.55 -15.18 -4.81
C LEU A 99 0.98 -16.64 -4.54
N GLY A 100 0.55 -17.20 -3.40
CA GLY A 100 0.84 -18.58 -3.01
C GLY A 100 -0.18 -19.62 -3.50
N ASP A 101 -1.16 -19.21 -4.29
CA ASP A 101 -2.19 -20.13 -4.81
C ASP A 101 -1.56 -21.14 -5.80
N PRO A 102 -1.87 -22.45 -5.68
CA PRO A 102 -1.30 -23.49 -6.55
C PRO A 102 -1.55 -23.29 -8.05
N ALA A 103 -2.59 -22.54 -8.46
CA ALA A 103 -2.89 -22.27 -9.86
C ALA A 103 -1.98 -21.19 -10.47
N VAL A 104 -1.36 -20.32 -9.64
CA VAL A 104 -0.61 -19.14 -10.11
C VAL A 104 0.60 -19.48 -11.00
N PRO A 105 1.42 -20.51 -10.72
CA PRO A 105 2.54 -20.86 -11.61
C PRO A 105 2.09 -21.21 -13.02
N ALA A 106 1.04 -22.04 -13.17
CA ALA A 106 0.50 -22.42 -14.47
C ALA A 106 -0.15 -21.23 -15.19
N LEU A 107 -0.88 -20.38 -14.45
CA LEU A 107 -1.51 -19.18 -14.98
C LEU A 107 -0.47 -18.15 -15.48
N ALA A 108 0.61 -17.94 -14.72
CA ALA A 108 1.72 -17.10 -15.14
C ALA A 108 2.37 -17.58 -16.44
N GLN A 109 2.54 -18.91 -16.58
CA GLN A 109 3.08 -19.51 -17.80
C GLN A 109 2.13 -19.28 -19.00
N SER A 110 0.83 -19.50 -18.85
CA SER A 110 -0.14 -19.32 -19.94
C SER A 110 -0.27 -17.84 -20.35
N MET A 111 -0.26 -16.93 -19.39
CA MET A 111 -0.30 -15.48 -19.62
C MET A 111 1.04 -14.91 -20.12
N ARG A 112 2.13 -15.69 -20.05
CA ARG A 112 3.51 -15.23 -20.28
C ARG A 112 3.86 -13.99 -19.46
N ASN A 113 3.46 -14.01 -18.19
CA ASN A 113 3.66 -12.91 -17.25
C ASN A 113 4.25 -13.44 -15.93
N THR A 114 4.63 -12.55 -15.02
CA THR A 114 5.11 -12.91 -13.68
C THR A 114 4.01 -13.53 -12.83
N ARG A 115 4.40 -14.34 -11.84
CA ARG A 115 3.46 -14.88 -10.84
C ARG A 115 2.70 -13.78 -10.10
N SER A 116 3.36 -12.68 -9.75
CA SER A 116 2.71 -11.55 -9.07
C SER A 116 1.61 -10.93 -9.92
N ALA A 117 1.83 -10.74 -11.23
CA ALA A 117 0.80 -10.24 -12.14
C ALA A 117 -0.34 -11.26 -12.35
N ALA A 118 -0.01 -12.52 -12.60
CA ALA A 118 -1.02 -13.56 -12.81
C ALA A 118 -1.92 -13.78 -11.59
N ALA A 119 -1.38 -13.63 -10.38
CA ALA A 119 -2.14 -13.77 -9.13
C ALA A 119 -3.30 -12.76 -8.99
N LEU A 120 -3.24 -11.61 -9.68
CA LEU A 120 -4.33 -10.62 -9.68
C LEU A 120 -5.58 -11.10 -10.40
N GLU A 121 -5.48 -12.07 -11.32
CA GLU A 121 -6.68 -12.65 -11.95
C GLU A 121 -7.58 -13.32 -10.92
N LEU A 122 -6.98 -13.88 -9.86
CA LEU A 122 -7.71 -14.46 -8.73
C LEU A 122 -8.32 -13.39 -7.80
N TRP A 123 -8.05 -12.10 -8.03
CA TRP A 123 -8.67 -11.00 -7.28
C TRP A 123 -10.01 -10.59 -7.84
N ARG A 124 -10.37 -10.94 -9.08
CA ARG A 124 -11.62 -10.48 -9.73
C ARG A 124 -12.87 -10.64 -8.84
N PRO A 125 -13.10 -11.76 -8.13
CA PRO A 125 -14.26 -11.91 -7.25
C PRO A 125 -14.27 -10.98 -6.03
N HIS A 126 -13.11 -10.42 -5.68
CA HIS A 126 -12.89 -9.61 -4.48
C HIS A 126 -12.56 -8.15 -4.80
N LEU A 127 -12.35 -7.78 -6.08
CA LEU A 127 -11.77 -6.50 -6.46
C LEU A 127 -12.76 -5.34 -6.34
N ALA A 128 -14.07 -5.59 -6.49
CA ALA A 128 -15.10 -4.57 -6.33
C ALA A 128 -15.03 -3.91 -4.94
N GLY A 129 -14.74 -2.61 -4.90
CA GLY A 129 -14.66 -1.85 -3.66
C GLY A 129 -13.48 -2.21 -2.74
N ALA A 130 -12.52 -3.01 -3.18
CA ALA A 130 -11.37 -3.40 -2.39
C ALA A 130 -10.35 -2.26 -2.20
N ILE A 131 -9.50 -2.41 -1.18
CA ILE A 131 -8.24 -1.68 -1.07
C ILE A 131 -7.14 -2.55 -1.69
N VAL A 132 -6.58 -2.09 -2.81
CA VAL A 132 -5.42 -2.76 -3.40
C VAL A 132 -4.14 -2.23 -2.75
N ALA A 133 -3.26 -3.14 -2.35
CA ALA A 133 -1.99 -2.86 -1.70
C ALA A 133 -0.84 -3.59 -2.44
N ILE A 134 -0.21 -2.89 -3.38
CA ILE A 134 0.92 -3.41 -4.16
C ILE A 134 2.20 -2.79 -3.62
N GLY A 135 2.98 -3.58 -2.87
CA GLY A 135 4.21 -3.13 -2.23
C GLY A 135 5.48 -3.74 -2.81
N ASN A 136 5.38 -4.71 -3.71
CA ASN A 136 6.55 -5.40 -4.26
C ASN A 136 6.64 -5.27 -5.78
N ALA A 137 5.64 -5.78 -6.51
CA ALA A 137 5.80 -6.13 -7.91
C ALA A 137 5.29 -5.04 -8.87
N PRO A 138 6.18 -4.38 -9.64
CA PRO A 138 5.76 -3.42 -10.67
C PRO A 138 4.88 -4.05 -11.75
N THR A 139 5.14 -5.32 -12.07
CA THR A 139 4.35 -6.09 -13.04
C THR A 139 2.92 -6.32 -12.56
N ALA A 140 2.69 -6.47 -11.26
CA ALA A 140 1.34 -6.53 -10.70
C ALA A 140 0.61 -5.19 -10.87
N LEU A 141 1.31 -4.06 -10.66
CA LEU A 141 0.69 -2.75 -10.85
C LEU A 141 0.37 -2.48 -12.32
N PHE A 142 1.29 -2.75 -13.26
CA PHE A 142 1.00 -2.64 -14.69
C PHE A 142 -0.15 -3.54 -15.12
N HIS A 143 -0.15 -4.80 -14.67
CA HIS A 143 -1.21 -5.74 -15.02
C HIS A 143 -2.56 -5.30 -14.48
N LEU A 144 -2.62 -4.77 -13.25
CA LEU A 144 -3.84 -4.18 -12.69
C LEU A 144 -4.36 -3.03 -13.56
N LEU A 145 -3.48 -2.13 -14.00
CA LEU A 145 -3.90 -1.00 -14.86
C LEU A 145 -4.54 -1.52 -16.15
N ASN A 146 -3.92 -2.50 -16.82
CA ASN A 146 -4.47 -3.14 -18.01
C ASN A 146 -5.81 -3.86 -17.73
N MET A 147 -5.92 -4.58 -16.61
CA MET A 147 -7.19 -5.21 -16.20
C MET A 147 -8.30 -4.17 -16.06
N LEU A 148 -7.97 -2.98 -15.56
CA LEU A 148 -8.90 -1.87 -15.34
C LEU A 148 -9.14 -1.02 -16.59
N GLU A 149 -8.62 -1.38 -17.76
CA GLU A 149 -9.06 -0.79 -19.03
C GLU A 149 -10.40 -1.41 -19.49
N ASP A 150 -10.64 -2.68 -19.13
CA ASP A 150 -11.90 -3.37 -19.40
C ASP A 150 -13.04 -2.78 -18.53
N PRO A 151 -14.15 -2.30 -19.15
CA PRO A 151 -15.29 -1.76 -18.42
C PRO A 151 -16.00 -2.81 -17.54
N ASP A 152 -15.89 -4.10 -17.87
CA ASP A 152 -16.50 -5.20 -17.11
C ASP A 152 -15.64 -5.65 -15.92
N CYS A 153 -14.40 -5.14 -15.82
CA CYS A 153 -13.53 -5.44 -14.69
C CYS A 153 -13.98 -4.70 -13.41
N PRO A 154 -14.18 -5.42 -12.29
CA PRO A 154 -14.57 -4.78 -11.03
C PRO A 154 -13.55 -3.75 -10.56
N ARG A 155 -14.03 -2.62 -10.02
CA ARG A 155 -13.19 -1.47 -9.66
C ARG A 155 -12.86 -1.45 -8.16
N PRO A 156 -11.59 -1.26 -7.75
CA PRO A 156 -11.23 -1.08 -6.35
C PRO A 156 -11.71 0.28 -5.81
N ALA A 157 -11.88 0.38 -4.50
CA ALA A 157 -12.17 1.64 -3.82
C ALA A 157 -10.94 2.56 -3.76
N ALA A 158 -9.74 1.99 -3.63
CA ALA A 158 -8.47 2.71 -3.68
C ALA A 158 -7.29 1.77 -4.02
N ILE A 159 -6.18 2.36 -4.48
CA ILE A 159 -4.94 1.67 -4.84
C ILE A 159 -3.75 2.30 -4.09
N ILE A 160 -3.07 1.51 -3.27
CA ILE A 160 -1.77 1.82 -2.67
C ILE A 160 -0.72 1.16 -3.57
N GLY A 161 -0.25 1.91 -4.57
CA GLY A 161 0.71 1.47 -5.56
C GLY A 161 2.12 1.90 -5.18
N CYS A 162 2.79 1.14 -4.30
CA CYS A 162 4.16 1.44 -3.87
C CYS A 162 5.15 0.30 -4.16
N PRO A 163 5.15 -0.33 -5.36
CA PRO A 163 6.20 -1.28 -5.71
C PRO A 163 7.58 -0.60 -5.65
N VAL A 164 8.57 -1.35 -5.15
CA VAL A 164 9.98 -0.94 -5.05
C VAL A 164 10.77 -1.57 -6.17
N GLY A 165 11.81 -0.88 -6.66
CA GLY A 165 12.79 -1.53 -7.52
C GLY A 165 13.44 -0.61 -8.54
N PHE A 166 14.35 -1.22 -9.29
CA PHE A 166 15.16 -0.54 -10.31
C PHE A 166 14.58 -0.65 -11.71
N VAL A 167 13.66 -1.59 -11.95
CA VAL A 167 13.09 -1.89 -13.27
C VAL A 167 11.57 -1.88 -13.18
N GLY A 168 10.91 -0.99 -13.91
CA GLY A 168 9.45 -0.91 -14.01
C GLY A 168 8.74 -0.28 -12.80
N ALA A 169 9.40 -0.15 -11.64
CA ALA A 169 8.79 0.40 -10.44
C ALA A 169 8.39 1.88 -10.64
N ALA A 170 9.34 2.72 -11.05
CA ALA A 170 9.08 4.14 -11.31
C ALA A 170 7.99 4.32 -12.38
N GLU A 171 8.08 3.54 -13.45
CA GLU A 171 7.22 3.62 -14.63
C GLU A 171 5.79 3.17 -14.32
N SER A 172 5.61 2.06 -13.58
CA SER A 172 4.28 1.58 -13.18
C SER A 172 3.55 2.56 -12.26
N LYS A 173 4.28 3.19 -11.34
CA LYS A 173 3.74 4.21 -10.43
C LYS A 173 3.42 5.51 -11.15
N ALA A 174 4.28 5.93 -12.08
CA ALA A 174 4.00 7.08 -12.94
C ALA A 174 2.75 6.83 -13.81
N ALA A 175 2.61 5.62 -14.38
CA ALA A 175 1.42 5.23 -15.15
C ALA A 175 0.14 5.28 -14.30
N LEU A 176 0.19 4.75 -13.06
CA LEU A 176 -0.92 4.84 -12.11
C LEU A 176 -1.34 6.30 -11.85
N MET A 177 -0.38 7.21 -11.67
CA MET A 177 -0.68 8.61 -11.37
C MET A 177 -1.08 9.43 -12.61
N ALA A 178 -0.66 9.02 -13.81
CA ALA A 178 -1.03 9.69 -15.06
C ALA A 178 -2.50 9.46 -15.44
N ALA A 179 -3.02 8.25 -15.19
CA ALA A 179 -4.43 7.91 -15.46
C ALA A 179 -5.00 7.04 -14.33
N PRO A 180 -5.33 7.61 -13.15
CA PRO A 180 -5.76 6.83 -12.00
C PRO A 180 -7.14 6.19 -12.23
N PRO A 181 -7.27 4.85 -12.26
CA PRO A 181 -8.56 4.18 -12.45
C PRO A 181 -9.42 4.16 -11.17
N ALA A 182 -8.82 4.56 -10.04
CA ALA A 182 -9.39 4.71 -8.71
C ALA A 182 -8.50 5.68 -7.91
N PRO A 183 -8.95 6.19 -6.74
CA PRO A 183 -8.07 6.96 -5.86
C PRO A 183 -6.79 6.21 -5.54
N ALA A 184 -5.64 6.87 -5.68
CA ALA A 184 -4.33 6.24 -5.62
C ALA A 184 -3.34 6.98 -4.71
N LEU A 185 -2.50 6.21 -4.02
CA LEU A 185 -1.30 6.67 -3.34
C LEU A 185 -0.08 5.96 -3.93
N THR A 186 1.00 6.70 -4.14
CA THR A 186 2.28 6.14 -4.56
C THR A 186 3.49 6.80 -3.88
N VAL A 187 4.65 6.18 -4.05
CA VAL A 187 5.98 6.74 -3.77
C VAL A 187 6.71 6.82 -5.11
N GLU A 188 6.87 8.01 -5.67
CA GLU A 188 7.53 8.22 -6.96
C GLU A 188 8.97 7.68 -7.00
N GLY A 189 9.44 7.32 -8.19
CA GLY A 189 10.81 6.83 -8.39
C GLY A 189 10.99 5.36 -7.97
N ARG A 190 12.16 5.03 -7.41
CA ARG A 190 12.55 3.64 -7.10
C ARG A 190 12.09 3.16 -5.71
N LEU A 191 11.86 4.10 -4.79
CA LEU A 191 11.48 3.82 -3.41
C LEU A 191 10.07 3.25 -3.31
N GLY A 192 9.77 2.55 -2.22
CA GLY A 192 8.52 1.85 -2.01
C GLY A 192 8.78 0.65 -1.11
N GLY A 193 8.00 -0.40 -1.25
CA GLY A 193 8.26 -1.65 -0.56
C GLY A 193 7.12 -2.05 0.37
N SER A 194 7.17 -3.30 0.81
CA SER A 194 6.16 -3.88 1.67
C SER A 194 5.97 -3.12 2.98
N ALA A 195 7.06 -2.69 3.64
CA ALA A 195 6.98 -1.94 4.90
C ALA A 195 6.23 -0.61 4.76
N ILE A 196 6.53 0.15 3.69
CA ILE A 196 5.86 1.43 3.38
C ILE A 196 4.38 1.19 3.04
N THR A 197 4.08 0.19 2.20
CA THR A 197 2.69 -0.16 1.85
C THR A 197 1.87 -0.59 3.07
N VAL A 198 2.45 -1.42 3.94
CA VAL A 198 1.84 -1.87 5.20
C VAL A 198 1.59 -0.69 6.13
N ALA A 199 2.55 0.22 6.27
CA ALA A 199 2.40 1.42 7.07
C ALA A 199 1.24 2.29 6.57
N ALA A 200 1.13 2.47 5.24
CA ALA A 200 0.02 3.22 4.66
C ALA A 200 -1.34 2.57 4.99
N VAL A 201 -1.47 1.25 4.80
CA VAL A 201 -2.70 0.51 5.17
C VAL A 201 -3.02 0.66 6.66
N ASN A 202 -2.03 0.48 7.55
CA ASN A 202 -2.22 0.56 8.99
C ASN A 202 -2.64 1.96 9.48
N ALA A 203 -2.17 3.03 8.81
CA ALA A 203 -2.58 4.41 9.09
C ALA A 203 -4.00 4.72 8.56
N LEU A 204 -4.37 4.15 7.42
CA LEU A 204 -5.71 4.28 6.86
C LEU A 204 -6.75 3.48 7.65
N ALA A 205 -6.36 2.35 8.24
CA ALA A 205 -7.25 1.49 9.03
C ALA A 205 -7.67 2.09 10.37
N SER A 206 -6.79 2.84 11.05
CA SER A 206 -7.08 3.44 12.36
C SER A 206 -6.43 4.81 12.51
N ARG A 207 -7.17 5.75 13.14
CA ARG A 207 -6.67 7.10 13.48
C ARG A 207 -5.80 7.12 14.74
N SER A 208 -5.77 6.04 15.52
CA SER A 208 -4.90 5.96 16.70
C SER A 208 -3.45 5.78 16.26
N GLU A 209 -2.55 6.68 16.65
CA GLU A 209 -1.11 6.55 16.40
C GLU A 209 -0.38 5.81 17.52
#